data_AF-A0A8H7S6Z0-F1
#
_entry.id   AF-A0A8H7S6Z0-F1
#
_cell.length_a   1.000
_cell.length_b   1.000
_cell.length_c   1.000
_cell.angle_alpha   90.00
_cell.angle_beta   90.00
_cell.angle_gamma   90.00
#
_symmetry.space_group_name_H-M   'P 1'
#
loop_
_entity.id
_entity.type
_entity.pdbx_description
1 polymer ?
#
loop_
_entity_poly.entity_id
_entity_poly.type
_entity_poly.pdbx_seq_one_letter_code
_entity_poly.pdbx_strand_id
1 'polypeptide(L)'
;NTASISSNNKNNDNNKNDNKYDPQQRQQHYRQFFQRYSKTTGQKQFNINKRSIRGRTALHCAATWNRKHIAKILIDCPLVNINIQDRENGWTALHRALYMGNLEIALLLLQRGDADISIKDWEGLRPLELLSITLDNFPVQASVDPQDYNNGSGRGDDVEDKEFDVEVNIIGKEKPLRSGGTDLYSWGSNTNYLLGHRDSENRTNPEHIHLDHLESQQQTNSIMQRPIVLIQSVKMSKNHMAILTSESRHNLLLCGFGRGGRLGSGSEIDAQLIPTPVQWPERIIVVALGRDHTVGVSERGNVITFGSNEYGQLGTGHETEDMQQLVPHKIQAPSLKKQKIVGAAASTIHSVVYTQTDLFTFGYNKGQLGYHAVGDDVRQVNPRKVALNNKIKQVVAI
;
A
#
# COMPACT_ATOMS: atom_id res chain seq x y z
N ASN A 1 9.41 -30.79 -43.63
CA ASN A 1 8.11 -31.12 -44.25
C ASN A 1 7.01 -30.19 -43.77
N THR A 2 6.97 -29.03 -44.44
CA THR A 2 5.77 -28.33 -44.93
C THR A 2 4.39 -28.73 -44.38
N ALA A 3 3.69 -27.78 -43.76
CA ALA A 3 2.26 -27.54 -43.98
C ALA A 3 1.90 -26.07 -43.66
N SER A 4 1.78 -25.33 -44.75
CA SER A 4 1.31 -23.96 -44.98
C SER A 4 0.03 -23.54 -44.26
N ILE A 5 0.06 -22.38 -43.60
CA ILE A 5 -1.11 -21.55 -43.31
C ILE A 5 -1.34 -20.67 -44.55
N SER A 6 -2.39 -20.97 -45.31
CA SER A 6 -2.85 -20.11 -46.40
C SER A 6 -4.03 -19.26 -45.92
N SER A 7 -3.83 -17.96 -46.01
CA SER A 7 -4.82 -16.90 -45.86
C SER A 7 -5.60 -16.74 -47.17
N ASN A 8 -6.93 -16.85 -47.11
CA ASN A 8 -7.90 -16.07 -47.91
C ASN A 8 -9.32 -16.60 -47.68
N ASN A 9 -10.21 -15.80 -47.11
CA ASN A 9 -11.19 -15.06 -47.91
C ASN A 9 -12.04 -14.10 -47.06
N LYS A 10 -12.27 -12.92 -47.63
CA LYS A 10 -13.17 -11.88 -47.12
C LYS A 10 -14.61 -12.14 -47.58
N ASN A 11 -15.53 -11.80 -46.68
CA ASN A 11 -16.83 -11.14 -46.85
C ASN A 11 -18.06 -11.87 -47.41
N ASN A 12 -19.13 -11.60 -46.65
CA ASN A 12 -20.56 -11.55 -46.96
C ASN A 12 -21.34 -12.86 -46.87
N ASP A 13 -22.10 -12.98 -45.77
CA ASP A 13 -23.56 -13.05 -45.90
C ASP A 13 -24.26 -12.46 -44.67
N ASN A 14 -25.18 -11.53 -44.95
CA ASN A 14 -26.14 -10.97 -44.02
C ASN A 14 -27.08 -12.06 -43.51
N ASN A 15 -27.35 -12.11 -42.20
CA ASN A 15 -28.74 -12.25 -41.76
C ASN A 15 -28.95 -11.86 -40.30
N LYS A 16 -29.87 -10.89 -40.13
CA LYS A 16 -30.62 -10.65 -38.90
C LYS A 16 -31.25 -11.96 -38.45
N ASN A 17 -30.96 -12.39 -37.23
CA ASN A 17 -31.83 -13.26 -36.43
C ASN A 17 -31.39 -13.15 -34.97
N ASP A 18 -31.73 -12.02 -34.35
CA ASP A 18 -31.87 -11.90 -32.89
C ASP A 18 -33.08 -12.75 -32.43
N ASN A 19 -33.02 -14.05 -32.67
CA ASN A 19 -33.92 -15.02 -32.07
C ASN A 19 -33.31 -15.47 -30.75
N LYS A 20 -33.74 -14.78 -29.69
CA LYS A 20 -34.16 -15.31 -28.40
C LYS A 20 -33.89 -16.82 -28.19
N TYR A 21 -32.62 -17.20 -28.07
CA TYR A 21 -32.25 -18.58 -27.70
C TYR A 21 -32.61 -18.80 -26.23
N ASP A 22 -33.59 -19.67 -26.01
CA ASP A 22 -34.06 -20.15 -24.72
C ASP A 22 -32.86 -20.48 -23.79
N PRO A 23 -32.79 -19.91 -22.57
CA PRO A 23 -31.73 -20.19 -21.60
C PRO A 23 -31.47 -21.69 -21.40
N GLN A 24 -32.51 -22.52 -21.48
CA GLN A 24 -32.39 -23.97 -21.33
C GLN A 24 -31.68 -24.61 -22.53
N GLN A 25 -31.99 -24.19 -23.76
CA GLN A 25 -31.28 -24.64 -24.96
C GLN A 25 -29.82 -24.21 -24.96
N ARG A 26 -29.53 -23.00 -24.49
CA ARG A 26 -28.15 -22.50 -24.33
C ARG A 26 -27.36 -23.35 -23.32
N GLN A 27 -27.98 -23.69 -22.18
CA GLN A 27 -27.39 -24.54 -21.16
C GLN A 27 -27.13 -25.96 -21.68
N GLN A 28 -28.04 -26.53 -22.47
CA GLN A 28 -27.84 -27.82 -23.14
C GLN A 28 -26.72 -27.78 -24.18
N HIS A 29 -26.66 -26.73 -25.00
CA HIS A 29 -25.60 -26.53 -26.00
C HIS A 29 -24.21 -26.46 -25.34
N TYR A 30 -24.06 -25.71 -24.24
CA TYR A 30 -22.79 -25.69 -23.49
C TYR A 30 -22.46 -27.03 -22.84
N ARG A 31 -23.43 -27.76 -22.27
CA ARG A 31 -23.20 -29.11 -21.73
C ARG A 31 -22.71 -30.06 -22.82
N GLN A 32 -23.33 -30.05 -23.99
CA GLN A 32 -22.93 -30.88 -25.12
C GLN A 32 -21.53 -30.50 -25.64
N PHE A 33 -21.22 -29.20 -25.73
CA PHE A 33 -19.88 -28.71 -26.09
C PHE A 33 -18.80 -29.24 -25.14
N PHE A 34 -18.98 -29.07 -23.83
CA PHE A 34 -17.98 -29.52 -22.85
C PHE A 34 -17.89 -31.05 -22.73
N GLN A 35 -19.00 -31.78 -22.94
CA GLN A 35 -18.97 -33.24 -23.04
C GLN A 35 -18.18 -33.72 -24.26
N ARG A 36 -18.33 -33.06 -25.41
CA ARG A 36 -17.59 -33.37 -26.63
C ARG A 36 -16.10 -33.04 -26.49
N TYR A 37 -15.80 -31.89 -25.88
CA TYR A 37 -14.43 -31.44 -25.60
C TYR A 37 -13.67 -32.38 -24.64
N SER A 38 -14.35 -32.90 -23.61
CA SER A 38 -13.76 -33.88 -22.68
C SER A 38 -13.44 -35.22 -23.36
N LYS A 39 -14.25 -35.64 -24.36
CA LYS A 39 -14.00 -36.86 -25.14
C LYS A 39 -12.80 -36.74 -26.09
N THR A 40 -12.54 -35.55 -26.66
CA THR A 40 -11.46 -35.36 -27.65
C THR A 40 -10.09 -35.12 -27.02
N THR A 41 -10.01 -34.58 -25.79
CA THR A 41 -8.74 -34.17 -25.17
C THR A 41 -8.22 -35.13 -24.10
N GLY A 42 -8.95 -36.21 -23.80
CA GLY A 42 -8.58 -37.17 -22.73
C GLY A 42 -8.56 -36.59 -21.32
N GLN A 43 -8.95 -35.32 -21.14
CA GLN A 43 -8.99 -34.65 -19.85
C GLN A 43 -10.27 -35.03 -19.09
N LYS A 44 -10.09 -35.51 -17.84
CA LYS A 44 -11.17 -35.81 -16.88
C LYS A 44 -12.08 -34.59 -16.72
N GLN A 45 -13.36 -34.78 -17.05
CA GLN A 45 -14.55 -33.95 -16.75
C GLN A 45 -14.27 -32.55 -16.13
N PHE A 46 -14.32 -31.50 -16.95
CA PHE A 46 -14.13 -30.11 -16.52
C PHE A 46 -15.34 -29.62 -15.70
N ASN A 47 -15.17 -29.43 -14.38
CA ASN A 47 -16.19 -28.84 -13.52
C ASN A 47 -15.87 -27.37 -13.26
N ILE A 48 -16.59 -26.45 -13.92
CA ILE A 48 -16.40 -24.99 -13.79
C ILE A 48 -16.69 -24.48 -12.36
N ASN A 49 -17.49 -25.23 -11.60
CA ASN A 49 -17.82 -24.96 -10.20
C ASN A 49 -16.89 -25.66 -9.21
N LYS A 50 -15.76 -26.21 -9.68
CA LYS A 50 -14.78 -26.87 -8.80
C LYS A 50 -14.28 -25.89 -7.75
N ARG A 51 -14.29 -26.36 -6.50
CA ARG A 51 -13.89 -25.59 -5.33
C ARG A 51 -12.43 -25.89 -4.99
N SER A 52 -11.69 -24.86 -4.59
CA SER A 52 -10.34 -25.01 -4.04
C SER A 52 -10.37 -25.67 -2.66
N ILE A 53 -9.20 -25.92 -2.05
CA ILE A 53 -9.07 -26.39 -0.66
C ILE A 53 -9.81 -25.48 0.35
N ARG A 54 -9.91 -24.18 0.02
CA ARG A 54 -10.61 -23.14 0.80
C ARG A 54 -12.08 -22.99 0.39
N GLY A 55 -12.61 -23.90 -0.44
CA GLY A 55 -14.00 -23.86 -0.90
C GLY A 55 -14.31 -22.84 -1.99
N ARG A 56 -13.33 -22.06 -2.47
CA ARG A 56 -13.54 -20.97 -3.43
C ARG A 56 -13.66 -21.50 -4.87
N THR A 57 -14.60 -20.96 -5.64
CA THR A 57 -14.70 -21.18 -7.09
C THR A 57 -13.95 -20.08 -7.87
N ALA A 58 -13.80 -20.23 -9.18
CA ALA A 58 -13.24 -19.18 -10.04
C ALA A 58 -13.99 -17.85 -9.90
N LEU A 59 -15.31 -17.89 -9.71
CA LEU A 59 -16.14 -16.70 -9.52
C LEU A 59 -15.87 -16.00 -8.18
N HIS A 60 -15.60 -16.73 -7.10
CA HIS A 60 -15.21 -16.12 -5.81
C HIS A 60 -13.92 -15.32 -5.95
N CYS A 61 -12.94 -15.87 -6.68
CA CYS A 61 -11.70 -15.15 -6.95
C CYS A 61 -11.98 -13.91 -7.80
N ALA A 62 -12.75 -14.04 -8.88
CA ALA A 62 -13.08 -12.90 -9.75
C ALA A 62 -13.80 -11.77 -8.97
N ALA A 63 -14.74 -12.11 -8.09
CA ALA A 63 -15.47 -11.17 -7.24
C ALA A 63 -14.60 -10.53 -6.14
N THR A 64 -13.66 -11.27 -5.56
CA THR A 64 -12.75 -10.75 -4.52
C THR A 64 -11.77 -9.73 -5.10
N TRP A 65 -11.22 -9.99 -6.30
CA TRP A 65 -10.12 -9.21 -6.88
C TRP A 65 -10.58 -8.17 -7.93
N ASN A 66 -11.87 -7.81 -7.91
CA ASN A 66 -12.51 -6.84 -8.81
C ASN A 66 -12.33 -7.09 -10.32
N ARG A 67 -12.49 -8.34 -10.77
CA ARG A 67 -12.17 -8.73 -12.16
C ARG A 67 -13.38 -8.76 -13.05
N LYS A 68 -13.88 -7.57 -13.34
CA LYS A 68 -15.11 -7.29 -14.09
C LYS A 68 -15.26 -8.13 -15.36
N HIS A 69 -14.26 -8.15 -16.24
CA HIS A 69 -14.33 -8.91 -17.50
C HIS A 69 -14.43 -10.43 -17.28
N ILE A 70 -13.64 -11.01 -16.36
CA ILE A 70 -13.74 -12.45 -16.03
C ILE A 70 -15.06 -12.74 -15.33
N ALA A 71 -15.43 -11.91 -14.35
CA ALA A 71 -16.68 -12.06 -13.62
C ALA A 71 -17.85 -12.04 -14.60
N LYS A 72 -17.88 -11.10 -15.55
CA LYS A 72 -18.89 -11.04 -16.61
C LYS A 72 -18.93 -12.32 -17.44
N ILE A 73 -17.79 -12.82 -17.94
CA ILE A 73 -17.74 -14.08 -18.70
C ILE A 73 -18.26 -15.28 -17.88
N LEU A 74 -17.90 -15.35 -16.59
CA LEU A 74 -18.35 -16.41 -15.70
C LEU A 74 -19.84 -16.28 -15.35
N ILE A 75 -20.33 -15.06 -15.14
CA ILE A 75 -21.73 -14.75 -14.85
C ILE A 75 -22.59 -14.99 -16.08
N ASP A 76 -22.11 -14.68 -17.28
CA ASP A 76 -22.81 -14.95 -18.55
C ASP A 76 -22.87 -16.45 -18.86
N CYS A 77 -22.05 -17.28 -18.21
CA CYS A 77 -22.04 -18.73 -18.38
C CYS A 77 -23.19 -19.40 -17.57
N PRO A 78 -24.17 -20.06 -18.24
CA PRO A 78 -25.31 -20.69 -17.55
C PRO A 78 -24.95 -21.91 -16.70
N LEU A 79 -23.70 -22.39 -16.76
CA LEU A 79 -23.22 -23.54 -15.99
C LEU A 79 -22.56 -23.14 -14.68
N VAL A 80 -22.19 -21.86 -14.52
CA VAL A 80 -21.60 -21.35 -13.29
C VAL A 80 -22.71 -21.18 -12.24
N ASN A 81 -22.52 -21.78 -11.07
CA ASN A 81 -23.39 -21.55 -9.93
C ASN A 81 -22.81 -20.38 -9.11
N ILE A 82 -23.56 -19.27 -9.11
CA ILE A 82 -23.16 -18.02 -8.45
C ILE A 82 -23.38 -18.03 -6.92
N ASN A 83 -24.17 -18.98 -6.41
CA ASN A 83 -24.63 -19.09 -5.03
C ASN A 83 -23.78 -20.06 -4.18
N ILE A 84 -22.70 -20.61 -4.73
CA ILE A 84 -21.81 -21.47 -3.95
C ILE A 84 -21.19 -20.68 -2.81
N GLN A 85 -21.22 -21.21 -1.59
CA GLN A 85 -20.49 -20.66 -0.45
C GLN A 85 -19.06 -21.23 -0.39
N ASP A 86 -18.09 -20.44 0.04
CA ASP A 86 -16.74 -20.93 0.34
C ASP A 86 -16.66 -21.68 1.69
N ARG A 87 -15.47 -22.16 2.06
CA ARG A 87 -15.21 -22.85 3.33
C ARG A 87 -14.42 -21.99 4.31
N GLU A 88 -14.30 -20.69 4.08
CA GLU A 88 -13.55 -19.83 5.01
C GLU A 88 -14.51 -19.04 5.89
N ASN A 89 -15.58 -18.52 5.29
CA ASN A 89 -16.55 -17.66 5.95
C ASN A 89 -17.98 -18.05 5.59
N GLY A 90 -18.19 -19.03 4.70
CA GLY A 90 -19.51 -19.30 4.12
C GLY A 90 -19.92 -18.23 3.11
N TRP A 91 -18.97 -17.51 2.53
CA TRP A 91 -19.29 -16.41 1.62
C TRP A 91 -19.57 -16.90 0.22
N THR A 92 -20.60 -16.32 -0.41
CA THR A 92 -20.83 -16.42 -1.87
C THR A 92 -19.98 -15.42 -2.63
N ALA A 93 -20.00 -15.49 -3.96
CA ALA A 93 -19.38 -14.47 -4.80
C ALA A 93 -19.95 -13.06 -4.53
N LEU A 94 -21.25 -12.96 -4.21
CA LEU A 94 -21.90 -11.69 -3.89
C LEU A 94 -21.42 -11.10 -2.57
N HIS A 95 -21.28 -11.92 -1.52
CA HIS A 95 -20.70 -11.48 -0.23
C HIS A 95 -19.32 -10.87 -0.43
N ARG A 96 -18.46 -11.56 -1.20
CA ARG A 96 -17.10 -11.08 -1.50
C ARG A 96 -17.09 -9.80 -2.33
N ALA A 97 -17.97 -9.69 -3.32
CA ALA A 97 -18.07 -8.49 -4.14
C ALA A 97 -18.49 -7.28 -3.29
N LEU A 98 -19.49 -7.44 -2.43
CA LEU A 98 -20.01 -6.37 -1.58
C LEU A 98 -19.05 -5.97 -0.47
N TYR A 99 -18.46 -6.93 0.25
CA TYR A 99 -17.48 -6.67 1.31
C TYR A 99 -16.23 -5.93 0.79
N MET A 100 -15.80 -6.25 -0.43
CA MET A 100 -14.64 -5.61 -1.06
C MET A 100 -14.98 -4.28 -1.76
N GLY A 101 -16.25 -3.85 -1.78
CA GLY A 101 -16.68 -2.63 -2.48
C GLY A 101 -16.74 -2.73 -4.01
N ASN A 102 -16.74 -3.94 -4.57
CA ASN A 102 -16.76 -4.20 -6.02
C ASN A 102 -18.20 -4.13 -6.58
N LEU A 103 -18.78 -2.92 -6.52
CA LEU A 103 -20.19 -2.68 -6.84
C LEU A 103 -20.60 -3.13 -8.24
N GLU A 104 -19.74 -2.96 -9.24
CA GLU A 104 -20.06 -3.36 -10.62
C GLU A 104 -20.23 -4.89 -10.77
N ILE A 105 -19.41 -5.68 -10.07
CA ILE A 105 -19.55 -7.14 -10.06
C ILE A 105 -20.77 -7.55 -9.25
N ALA A 106 -21.04 -6.86 -8.14
CA ALA A 106 -22.25 -7.10 -7.36
C ALA A 106 -23.50 -6.82 -8.20
N LEU A 107 -23.52 -5.73 -8.98
CA LEU A 107 -24.60 -5.43 -9.93
C LEU A 107 -24.74 -6.51 -11.00
N LEU A 108 -23.64 -6.97 -11.61
CA LEU A 108 -23.68 -8.06 -12.59
C LEU A 108 -24.22 -9.38 -11.99
N LEU A 109 -23.85 -9.70 -10.75
CA LEU A 109 -24.38 -10.86 -10.03
C LEU A 109 -25.87 -10.72 -9.76
N LEU A 110 -26.32 -9.56 -9.29
CA LEU A 110 -27.73 -9.27 -8.98
C LEU A 110 -28.60 -9.18 -10.24
N GLN A 111 -28.03 -8.79 -11.38
CA GLN A 111 -28.72 -8.80 -12.68
C GLN A 111 -28.98 -10.22 -13.19
N ARG A 112 -28.30 -11.23 -12.62
CA ARG A 112 -28.54 -12.63 -12.94
C ARG A 112 -29.74 -13.14 -12.13
N GLY A 113 -30.77 -13.62 -12.83
CA GLY A 113 -32.04 -13.99 -12.21
C GLY A 113 -32.00 -15.18 -11.23
N ASP A 114 -30.88 -15.90 -11.14
CA ASP A 114 -30.65 -17.00 -10.20
C ASP A 114 -29.84 -16.58 -8.95
N ALA A 115 -29.61 -15.28 -8.72
CA ALA A 115 -28.85 -14.80 -7.57
C ALA A 115 -29.66 -14.88 -6.26
N ASP A 116 -29.18 -15.67 -5.32
CA ASP A 116 -29.80 -15.81 -4.00
C ASP A 116 -29.16 -14.85 -2.98
N ILE A 117 -29.89 -13.78 -2.68
CA ILE A 117 -29.51 -12.76 -1.68
C ILE A 117 -29.86 -13.15 -0.25
N SER A 118 -30.51 -14.30 -0.03
CA SER A 118 -30.94 -14.76 1.30
C SER A 118 -29.91 -15.64 2.01
N ILE A 119 -28.89 -16.11 1.27
CA ILE A 119 -27.83 -16.96 1.80
C ILE A 119 -27.08 -16.21 2.89
N LYS A 120 -26.97 -16.83 4.06
CA LYS A 120 -26.23 -16.31 5.20
C LYS A 120 -24.84 -16.89 5.26
N ASP A 121 -23.87 -16.07 5.62
CA ASP A 121 -22.53 -16.52 5.97
C ASP A 121 -22.50 -17.24 7.33
N TRP A 122 -21.30 -17.64 7.78
CA TRP A 122 -21.13 -18.34 9.06
C TRP A 122 -21.36 -17.46 10.28
N GLU A 123 -21.38 -16.14 10.13
CA GLU A 123 -21.76 -15.18 11.17
C GLU A 123 -23.25 -14.85 11.12
N GLY A 124 -24.00 -15.45 10.19
CA GLY A 124 -25.44 -15.29 10.04
C GLY A 124 -25.86 -14.07 9.22
N LEU A 125 -24.91 -13.39 8.57
CA LEU A 125 -25.13 -12.16 7.80
C LEU A 125 -25.44 -12.48 6.33
N ARG A 126 -26.41 -11.77 5.76
CA ARG A 126 -26.67 -11.76 4.31
C ARG A 126 -25.65 -10.87 3.58
N PRO A 127 -25.49 -11.01 2.25
CA PRO A 127 -24.54 -10.19 1.49
C PRO A 127 -24.73 -8.68 1.68
N LEU A 128 -25.99 -8.22 1.73
CA LEU A 128 -26.32 -6.80 1.85
C LEU A 128 -26.18 -6.29 3.30
N GLU A 129 -26.42 -7.14 4.30
CA GLU A 129 -26.18 -6.82 5.72
C GLU A 129 -24.68 -6.74 6.00
N LEU A 130 -23.88 -7.60 5.36
CA LEU A 130 -22.43 -7.50 5.39
C LEU A 130 -21.94 -6.19 4.75
N LEU A 131 -22.59 -5.72 3.68
CA LEU A 131 -22.33 -4.40 3.11
C LEU A 131 -22.66 -3.29 4.10
N SER A 132 -23.84 -3.31 4.73
CA SER A 132 -24.24 -2.24 5.66
C SER A 132 -23.29 -2.13 6.84
N ILE A 133 -22.86 -3.26 7.42
CA ILE A 133 -21.85 -3.27 8.49
C ILE A 133 -20.50 -2.73 7.99
N THR A 134 -20.14 -3.02 6.74
CA THR A 134 -18.91 -2.48 6.13
C THR A 134 -19.05 -0.97 5.88
N LEU A 135 -20.23 -0.51 5.46
CA LEU A 135 -20.55 0.90 5.20
C LEU A 135 -20.76 1.72 6.46
N ASP A 136 -21.25 1.16 7.56
CA ASP A 136 -21.33 1.85 8.87
C ASP A 136 -19.93 2.10 9.46
N ASN A 137 -18.93 1.36 8.98
CA ASN A 137 -17.50 1.62 9.21
C ASN A 137 -16.88 2.60 8.19
N PHE A 138 -17.65 3.04 7.18
CA PHE A 138 -17.35 4.21 6.38
C PHE A 138 -18.19 5.39 6.93
N PRO A 139 -17.64 6.58 7.13
CA PRO A 139 -18.47 7.74 7.45
C PRO A 139 -19.34 8.06 6.23
N VAL A 140 -20.58 7.57 6.24
CA VAL A 140 -21.59 7.96 5.26
C VAL A 140 -22.20 9.27 5.75
N GLN A 141 -21.78 10.33 5.08
CA GLN A 141 -22.43 11.63 4.98
C GLN A 141 -22.41 12.53 6.23
N ALA A 142 -21.85 13.71 6.01
CA ALA A 142 -22.41 14.94 6.55
C ALA A 142 -23.90 14.97 6.19
N SER A 143 -24.75 14.52 7.12
CA SER A 143 -26.17 14.86 7.10
C SER A 143 -26.26 16.33 7.43
N VAL A 144 -26.41 17.17 6.40
CA VAL A 144 -26.87 18.54 6.60
C VAL A 144 -28.31 18.40 7.08
N ASP A 145 -28.52 18.68 8.36
CA ASP A 145 -29.85 18.65 8.96
C ASP A 145 -30.68 19.77 8.32
N PRO A 146 -31.85 19.50 7.69
CA PRO A 146 -32.62 20.54 7.01
C PRO A 146 -33.33 21.52 7.96
N GLN A 147 -33.00 21.56 9.26
CA GLN A 147 -33.74 22.34 10.26
C GLN A 147 -33.18 23.73 10.56
N ASP A 148 -32.04 24.14 10.00
CA ASP A 148 -31.46 25.46 10.31
C ASP A 148 -31.94 26.62 9.40
N TYR A 149 -32.89 26.38 8.49
CA TYR A 149 -33.59 27.48 7.79
C TYR A 149 -34.83 27.94 8.55
N ASN A 150 -34.65 28.39 9.80
CA ASN A 150 -35.54 29.36 10.41
C ASN A 150 -34.99 29.81 11.76
N ASN A 151 -34.17 30.87 11.75
CA ASN A 151 -34.38 32.00 12.65
C ASN A 151 -33.41 33.15 12.34
N GLY A 152 -33.97 34.36 12.25
CA GLY A 152 -33.25 35.56 12.71
C GLY A 152 -32.64 36.44 11.63
N SER A 153 -33.51 37.24 11.02
CA SER A 153 -33.24 38.64 10.64
C SER A 153 -32.24 39.37 11.56
N GLY A 154 -31.27 40.10 10.98
CA GLY A 154 -30.51 41.10 11.73
C GLY A 154 -29.23 41.61 11.06
N ARG A 155 -29.39 42.74 10.35
CA ARG A 155 -28.40 43.77 9.96
C ARG A 155 -26.99 43.73 10.56
N GLY A 156 -26.02 44.06 9.70
CA GLY A 156 -25.00 45.08 9.97
C GLY A 156 -23.60 44.56 10.23
N ASP A 157 -22.71 44.84 9.27
CA ASP A 157 -21.31 45.28 9.41
C ASP A 157 -20.58 44.89 10.70
N ASP A 158 -19.58 44.01 10.60
CA ASP A 158 -18.17 44.33 10.84
C ASP A 158 -17.31 43.07 10.84
N VAL A 159 -16.16 43.19 10.18
CA VAL A 159 -15.11 42.17 10.01
C VAL A 159 -14.34 42.03 11.32
N GLU A 160 -14.32 40.85 11.92
CA GLU A 160 -13.24 40.41 12.81
C GLU A 160 -13.12 38.88 12.80
N ASP A 161 -11.96 38.41 12.36
CA ASP A 161 -11.54 37.00 12.33
C ASP A 161 -11.61 36.39 13.73
N LYS A 162 -12.44 35.35 13.90
CA LYS A 162 -12.36 34.42 15.04
C LYS A 162 -12.30 32.99 14.54
N GLU A 163 -11.09 32.45 14.63
CA GLU A 163 -10.72 31.05 14.49
C GLU A 163 -11.59 30.20 15.43
N PHE A 164 -12.44 29.34 14.87
CA PHE A 164 -13.25 28.38 15.62
C PHE A 164 -12.42 27.12 15.87
N ASP A 165 -11.78 27.03 17.04
CA ASP A 165 -11.18 25.80 17.54
C ASP A 165 -12.29 24.82 17.96
N VAL A 166 -12.47 23.73 17.21
CA VAL A 166 -13.29 22.59 17.63
C VAL A 166 -12.38 21.52 18.22
N GLU A 167 -12.31 21.46 19.55
CA GLU A 167 -11.71 20.33 20.27
C GLU A 167 -12.58 19.07 20.10
N VAL A 168 -12.09 18.11 19.30
CA VAL A 168 -12.71 16.80 19.18
C VAL A 168 -12.12 15.86 20.23
N ASN A 169 -12.89 15.60 21.30
CA ASN A 169 -12.57 14.57 22.29
C ASN A 169 -12.84 13.17 21.70
N ILE A 170 -11.81 12.54 21.14
CA ILE A 170 -11.86 11.15 20.63
C ILE A 170 -11.60 10.18 21.79
N ILE A 171 -12.67 9.61 22.36
CA ILE A 171 -12.59 8.45 23.25
C ILE A 171 -12.94 7.20 22.44
N GLY A 172 -11.93 6.46 22.01
CA GLY A 172 -12.14 5.15 21.36
C GLY A 172 -10.91 4.67 20.60
N LYS A 173 -10.12 3.80 21.24
CA LYS A 173 -8.92 3.09 20.74
C LYS A 173 -8.82 2.97 19.20
N GLU A 174 -8.05 3.87 18.60
CA GLU A 174 -7.76 3.89 17.16
C GLU A 174 -6.96 2.65 16.73
N LYS A 175 -7.48 1.93 15.71
CA LYS A 175 -6.60 1.35 14.69
C LYS A 175 -6.46 2.42 13.61
N PRO A 176 -5.24 2.83 13.22
CA PRO A 176 -5.10 3.91 12.25
C PRO A 176 -5.67 3.48 10.89
N LEU A 177 -6.71 4.17 10.42
CA LEU A 177 -7.08 4.18 9.01
C LEU A 177 -5.83 4.61 8.21
N ARG A 178 -5.48 3.88 7.15
CA ARG A 178 -4.31 4.19 6.33
C ARG A 178 -4.57 5.46 5.52
N SER A 179 -4.28 6.62 6.11
CA SER A 179 -4.23 7.92 5.42
C SER A 179 -3.04 7.94 4.44
N GLY A 180 -3.23 8.59 3.29
CA GLY A 180 -2.22 8.75 2.23
C GLY A 180 -2.81 9.25 0.90
N GLY A 181 -1.96 9.71 0.00
CA GLY A 181 -2.32 10.14 -1.36
C GLY A 181 -2.09 9.05 -2.40
N THR A 182 -2.66 9.23 -3.59
CA THR A 182 -2.41 8.35 -4.76
C THR A 182 -1.29 8.87 -5.65
N ASP A 183 -1.14 10.19 -5.69
CA ASP A 183 -0.28 10.86 -6.65
C ASP A 183 0.93 11.48 -5.93
N LEU A 184 2.07 11.48 -6.60
CA LEU A 184 3.29 12.11 -6.12
C LEU A 184 3.79 13.12 -7.15
N TYR A 185 4.05 14.34 -6.72
CA TYR A 185 4.59 15.40 -7.57
C TYR A 185 5.90 15.92 -6.98
N SER A 186 6.87 16.22 -7.84
CA SER A 186 8.12 16.88 -7.45
C SER A 186 8.55 17.91 -8.48
N TRP A 187 9.22 18.95 -8.01
CA TRP A 187 9.80 20.00 -8.83
C TRP A 187 10.99 20.65 -8.13
N GLY A 188 11.72 21.48 -8.86
CA GLY A 188 12.87 22.24 -8.38
C GLY A 188 14.18 21.82 -9.05
N SER A 189 15.27 22.02 -8.31
CA SER A 189 16.62 21.64 -8.73
C SER A 189 16.86 20.15 -8.52
N ASN A 190 17.42 19.48 -9.52
CA ASN A 190 17.68 18.04 -9.53
C ASN A 190 19.18 17.70 -9.50
N THR A 191 20.03 18.59 -8.98
CA THR A 191 21.50 18.40 -8.95
C THR A 191 21.95 17.12 -8.26
N ASN A 192 21.15 16.60 -7.32
CA ASN A 192 21.43 15.37 -6.57
C ASN A 192 20.44 14.24 -6.90
N TYR A 193 19.77 14.30 -8.06
CA TYR A 193 18.85 13.27 -8.54
C TYR A 193 17.67 13.00 -7.59
N LEU A 194 17.22 14.03 -6.86
CA LEU A 194 16.25 13.93 -5.78
C LEU A 194 14.80 13.88 -6.26
N LEU A 195 14.53 14.30 -7.50
CA LEU A 195 13.17 14.52 -7.94
C LEU A 195 12.41 13.23 -8.26
N GLY A 196 13.06 12.07 -8.34
CA GLY A 196 12.36 10.81 -8.59
C GLY A 196 11.94 10.57 -10.05
N HIS A 197 12.32 11.47 -10.97
CA HIS A 197 12.01 11.37 -12.39
C HIS A 197 12.95 10.42 -13.12
N ARG A 198 12.61 10.02 -14.34
CA ARG A 198 13.42 9.10 -15.17
C ARG A 198 14.66 9.76 -15.80
N ASP A 199 14.86 11.05 -15.53
CA ASP A 199 15.97 11.86 -16.02
C ASP A 199 16.59 12.71 -14.90
N SER A 200 17.71 13.35 -15.22
CA SER A 200 18.46 14.23 -14.33
C SER A 200 18.09 15.70 -14.49
N GLU A 201 17.04 16.03 -15.24
CA GLU A 201 16.72 17.41 -15.57
C GLU A 201 16.01 18.10 -14.41
N ASN A 202 16.16 19.44 -14.35
CA ASN A 202 15.42 20.27 -13.40
C ASN A 202 13.95 20.36 -13.80
N ARG A 203 13.09 20.72 -12.84
CA ARG A 203 11.65 20.91 -13.09
C ARG A 203 11.22 22.26 -12.53
N THR A 204 10.69 23.12 -13.39
CA THR A 204 10.19 24.44 -12.97
C THR A 204 8.75 24.38 -12.45
N ASN A 205 7.99 23.37 -12.88
CA ASN A 205 6.60 23.14 -12.49
C ASN A 205 6.45 21.76 -11.80
N PRO A 206 5.45 21.59 -10.92
CA PRO A 206 5.11 20.28 -10.36
C PRO A 206 4.85 19.24 -11.45
N GLU A 207 5.63 18.16 -11.47
CA GLU A 207 5.49 17.05 -12.41
C GLU A 207 5.23 15.75 -11.66
N HIS A 208 4.36 14.91 -12.23
CA HIS A 208 3.98 13.63 -11.66
C HIS A 208 5.12 12.61 -11.71
N ILE A 209 5.46 12.03 -10.57
CA ILE A 209 6.45 10.95 -10.46
C ILE A 209 5.78 9.61 -10.77
N HIS A 210 6.32 8.90 -11.76
CA HIS A 210 5.87 7.55 -12.10
C HIS A 210 6.55 6.52 -11.20
N LEU A 211 5.76 5.85 -10.36
CA LEU A 211 6.25 4.80 -9.47
C LEU A 211 6.19 3.45 -10.20
N ASP A 212 7.17 3.22 -11.08
CA ASP A 212 7.23 2.06 -11.97
C ASP A 212 7.12 0.72 -11.25
N HIS A 213 7.61 0.58 -10.02
CA HIS A 213 7.47 -0.66 -9.24
C HIS A 213 6.01 -0.91 -8.82
N LEU A 214 5.22 0.15 -8.62
CA LEU A 214 3.78 0.05 -8.37
C LEU A 214 3.03 -0.25 -9.68
N GLU A 215 3.45 0.34 -10.79
CA GLU A 215 2.82 0.16 -12.10
C GLU A 215 3.17 -1.18 -12.76
N SER A 216 4.40 -1.66 -12.67
CA SER A 216 4.82 -2.96 -13.22
C SER A 216 4.21 -4.13 -12.44
N GLN A 217 3.89 -3.95 -11.16
CA GLN A 217 3.01 -4.87 -10.43
C GLN A 217 1.56 -4.81 -10.90
N GLN A 218 1.07 -3.63 -11.35
CA GLN A 218 -0.25 -3.47 -11.96
C GLN A 218 -0.31 -3.97 -13.42
N GLN A 219 0.82 -3.95 -14.15
CA GLN A 219 0.98 -4.39 -15.54
C GLN A 219 1.41 -5.86 -15.69
N THR A 220 1.61 -6.61 -14.59
CA THR A 220 1.56 -8.07 -14.73
C THR A 220 0.20 -8.43 -15.31
N ASN A 221 0.21 -9.15 -16.44
CA ASN A 221 -0.96 -9.71 -17.13
C ASN A 221 -1.75 -10.74 -16.27
N SER A 222 -1.75 -10.59 -14.95
CA SER A 222 -2.59 -11.30 -14.03
C SER A 222 -3.88 -10.55 -13.83
N ILE A 223 -4.95 -11.26 -14.15
CA ILE A 223 -6.30 -10.77 -14.10
C ILE A 223 -6.77 -10.76 -12.63
N MET A 224 -5.97 -10.28 -11.66
CA MET A 224 -6.30 -10.07 -10.22
C MET A 224 -5.54 -8.81 -9.72
N GLN A 225 -6.21 -7.65 -9.56
CA GLN A 225 -5.55 -6.39 -9.18
C GLN A 225 -5.30 -6.32 -7.66
N ARG A 226 -4.11 -5.88 -7.27
CA ARG A 226 -3.70 -5.61 -5.87
C ARG A 226 -4.41 -4.36 -5.33
N PRO A 227 -4.56 -4.21 -3.99
CA PRO A 227 -5.09 -2.98 -3.38
C PRO A 227 -4.27 -1.76 -3.81
N ILE A 228 -4.95 -0.61 -3.94
CA ILE A 228 -4.33 0.68 -4.26
C ILE A 228 -3.22 0.96 -3.26
N VAL A 229 -2.02 1.22 -3.78
CA VAL A 229 -0.88 1.62 -2.96
C VAL A 229 -0.99 3.12 -2.74
N LEU A 230 -1.01 3.53 -1.46
CA LEU A 230 -1.09 4.93 -1.07
C LEU A 230 0.29 5.41 -0.62
N ILE A 231 0.65 6.62 -1.02
CA ILE A 231 1.80 7.35 -0.52
C ILE A 231 1.42 7.94 0.84
N GLN A 232 2.07 7.48 1.90
CA GLN A 232 1.76 7.87 3.27
C GLN A 232 2.61 9.03 3.76
N SER A 233 3.85 9.12 3.29
CA SER A 233 4.79 10.15 3.74
C SER A 233 5.93 10.29 2.73
N VAL A 234 6.42 11.51 2.57
CA VAL A 234 7.59 11.85 1.77
C VAL A 234 8.56 12.63 2.65
N LYS A 235 9.84 12.26 2.63
CA LYS A 235 10.93 12.94 3.32
C LYS A 235 12.05 13.21 2.33
N MET A 236 12.70 14.36 2.44
CA MET A 236 13.83 14.72 1.61
C MET A 236 14.99 15.18 2.48
N SER A 237 16.20 14.86 2.05
CA SER A 237 17.45 15.42 2.56
C SER A 237 18.24 16.02 1.41
N LYS A 238 19.48 16.48 1.70
CA LYS A 238 20.37 17.04 0.69
C LYS A 238 20.64 16.07 -0.46
N ASN A 239 20.76 14.77 -0.17
CA ASN A 239 21.31 13.80 -1.12
C ASN A 239 20.33 12.67 -1.49
N HIS A 240 19.22 12.50 -0.79
CA HIS A 240 18.22 11.50 -1.15
C HIS A 240 16.80 11.86 -0.68
N MET A 241 15.80 11.26 -1.33
CA MET A 241 14.39 11.32 -0.97
C MET A 241 13.93 9.93 -0.52
N ALA A 242 13.01 9.90 0.43
CA ALA A 242 12.32 8.71 0.88
C ALA A 242 10.80 8.86 0.79
N ILE A 243 10.17 7.80 0.32
CA ILE A 243 8.72 7.69 0.18
C ILE A 243 8.27 6.45 0.96
N LEU A 244 7.31 6.61 1.84
CA LEU A 244 6.65 5.51 2.54
C LEU A 244 5.32 5.21 1.86
N THR A 245 5.11 3.96 1.47
CA THR A 245 3.85 3.49 0.88
C THR A 245 3.01 2.70 1.88
N SER A 246 1.73 2.49 1.52
CA SER A 246 0.78 1.69 2.28
C SER A 246 1.08 0.19 2.21
N GLU A 247 2.13 -0.27 1.54
CA GLU A 247 2.45 -1.68 1.47
C GLU A 247 2.85 -2.25 2.85
N SER A 248 2.62 -3.55 3.07
CA SER A 248 2.96 -4.21 4.33
C SER A 248 4.43 -4.65 4.42
N ARG A 249 5.17 -4.60 3.32
CA ARG A 249 6.58 -4.99 3.20
C ARG A 249 7.22 -4.16 2.09
N HIS A 250 8.54 -3.97 2.13
CA HIS A 250 9.28 -3.23 1.10
C HIS A 250 8.67 -1.85 0.79
N ASN A 251 8.04 -1.22 1.79
CA ASN A 251 7.22 -0.02 1.60
C ASN A 251 8.02 1.29 1.70
N LEU A 252 9.34 1.20 1.90
CA LEU A 252 10.25 2.33 1.86
C LEU A 252 10.89 2.38 0.48
N LEU A 253 10.59 3.42 -0.29
CA LEU A 253 11.21 3.67 -1.59
C LEU A 253 12.20 4.82 -1.44
N LEU A 254 13.37 4.71 -2.08
CA LEU A 254 14.41 5.73 -2.04
C LEU A 254 14.81 6.16 -3.46
N CYS A 255 15.27 7.38 -3.63
CA CYS A 255 15.95 7.87 -4.84
C CYS A 255 16.91 9.01 -4.47
N GLY A 256 17.83 9.36 -5.36
CA GLY A 256 18.85 10.37 -5.12
C GLY A 256 20.27 9.91 -5.45
N PHE A 257 21.23 10.59 -4.86
CA PHE A 257 22.64 10.26 -4.96
C PHE A 257 22.96 8.98 -4.18
N GLY A 258 23.66 8.04 -4.81
CA GLY A 258 23.74 6.65 -4.37
C GLY A 258 24.98 6.26 -3.56
N ARG A 259 26.12 6.95 -3.75
CA ARG A 259 27.37 6.53 -3.09
C ARG A 259 27.25 6.57 -1.58
N GLY A 260 27.99 5.72 -0.88
CA GLY A 260 27.97 5.69 0.57
C GLY A 260 26.78 4.93 1.16
N GLY A 261 26.08 4.10 0.36
CA GLY A 261 25.07 3.14 0.84
C GLY A 261 23.73 3.69 1.32
N ARG A 262 23.50 5.01 1.26
CA ARG A 262 22.30 5.67 1.85
C ARG A 262 20.97 5.25 1.21
N LEU A 263 21.03 4.61 0.05
CA LEU A 263 19.87 4.09 -0.69
C LEU A 263 19.56 2.62 -0.35
N GLY A 264 20.43 1.91 0.36
CA GLY A 264 20.14 0.55 0.82
C GLY A 264 20.01 -0.48 -0.31
N SER A 265 20.63 -0.25 -1.47
CA SER A 265 20.56 -1.09 -2.67
C SER A 265 21.33 -2.40 -2.54
N GLY A 266 22.29 -2.49 -1.61
CA GLY A 266 23.22 -3.60 -1.47
C GLY A 266 24.40 -3.62 -2.43
N SER A 267 24.49 -2.62 -3.31
CA SER A 267 25.62 -2.40 -4.22
C SER A 267 25.98 -0.92 -4.24
N GLU A 268 27.26 -0.62 -4.48
CA GLU A 268 27.70 0.75 -4.71
C GLU A 268 27.12 1.24 -6.04
N ILE A 269 26.32 2.30 -5.98
CA ILE A 269 25.69 2.94 -7.14
C ILE A 269 25.93 4.43 -7.08
N ASP A 270 26.17 5.09 -8.21
CA ASP A 270 26.43 6.54 -8.22
C ASP A 270 25.15 7.34 -7.94
N ALA A 271 24.03 6.95 -8.55
CA ALA A 271 22.74 7.59 -8.39
C ALA A 271 21.59 6.62 -8.69
N GLN A 272 20.41 6.95 -8.16
CA GLN A 272 19.16 6.27 -8.42
C GLN A 272 18.07 7.31 -8.72
N LEU A 273 17.75 7.46 -10.00
CA LEU A 273 16.86 8.53 -10.47
C LEU A 273 15.41 8.32 -10.01
N ILE A 274 14.93 7.08 -10.09
CA ILE A 274 13.55 6.71 -9.77
C ILE A 274 13.42 6.13 -8.35
N PRO A 275 12.28 6.31 -7.67
CA PRO A 275 12.04 5.67 -6.38
C PRO A 275 12.05 4.14 -6.48
N THR A 276 13.03 3.50 -5.85
CA THR A 276 13.16 2.04 -5.81
C THR A 276 12.92 1.51 -4.39
N PRO A 277 12.15 0.41 -4.23
CA PRO A 277 11.94 -0.21 -2.94
C PRO A 277 13.23 -0.74 -2.30
N VAL A 278 13.42 -0.36 -1.04
CA VAL A 278 14.45 -0.92 -0.17
C VAL A 278 14.06 -2.34 0.23
N GLN A 279 15.01 -3.27 0.13
CA GLN A 279 14.79 -4.67 0.47
C GLN A 279 14.74 -4.88 1.99
N TRP A 280 13.56 -4.64 2.59
CA TRP A 280 13.30 -4.85 4.01
C TRP A 280 11.95 -5.54 4.26
N PRO A 281 11.90 -6.62 5.08
CA PRO A 281 10.71 -7.46 5.22
C PRO A 281 9.63 -6.90 6.14
N GLU A 282 9.96 -5.97 7.04
CA GLU A 282 8.98 -5.35 7.94
C GLU A 282 8.46 -4.03 7.37
N ARG A 283 7.22 -3.67 7.71
CA ARG A 283 6.68 -2.37 7.32
C ARG A 283 7.36 -1.25 8.08
N ILE A 284 7.90 -0.27 7.38
CA ILE A 284 8.44 0.98 7.92
C ILE A 284 7.31 1.99 8.10
N ILE A 285 7.21 2.56 9.29
CA ILE A 285 6.17 3.55 9.67
C ILE A 285 6.74 4.96 9.81
N VAL A 286 8.04 5.08 10.09
CA VAL A 286 8.74 6.37 10.18
C VAL A 286 10.08 6.24 9.48
N VAL A 287 10.47 7.27 8.73
CA VAL A 287 11.79 7.39 8.13
C VAL A 287 12.36 8.77 8.46
N ALA A 288 13.64 8.82 8.78
CA ALA A 288 14.42 10.03 8.97
C ALA A 288 15.67 9.96 8.11
N LEU A 289 15.97 11.05 7.40
CA LEU A 289 17.05 11.11 6.44
C LEU A 289 18.13 12.06 6.95
N GLY A 290 19.33 11.53 7.14
CA GLY A 290 20.52 12.34 7.32
C GLY A 290 21.06 12.80 5.97
N ARG A 291 22.23 13.44 5.99
CA ARG A 291 22.91 13.84 4.75
C ARG A 291 23.36 12.62 3.94
N ASP A 292 23.95 11.65 4.62
CA ASP A 292 24.62 10.50 4.00
C ASP A 292 24.16 9.16 4.58
N HIS A 293 23.07 9.14 5.36
CA HIS A 293 22.49 7.93 5.94
C HIS A 293 20.97 8.01 6.08
N THR A 294 20.35 6.85 6.24
CA THR A 294 18.90 6.68 6.39
C THR A 294 18.60 5.93 7.69
N VAL A 295 17.59 6.37 8.42
CA VAL A 295 17.07 5.72 9.62
C VAL A 295 15.59 5.38 9.41
N GLY A 296 15.22 4.12 9.52
CA GLY A 296 13.85 3.64 9.43
C GLY A 296 13.37 3.02 10.74
N VAL A 297 12.10 3.22 11.08
CA VAL A 297 11.44 2.58 12.24
C VAL A 297 10.29 1.73 11.74
N SER A 298 10.28 0.45 12.09
CA SER A 298 9.22 -0.48 11.70
C SER A 298 8.00 -0.42 12.61
N GLU A 299 6.86 -0.95 12.15
CA GLU A 299 5.63 -1.07 12.95
C GLU A 299 5.83 -1.86 14.26
N ARG A 300 6.87 -2.69 14.31
CA ARG A 300 7.27 -3.48 15.48
C ARG A 300 8.17 -2.71 16.45
N GLY A 301 8.51 -1.46 16.13
CA GLY A 301 9.45 -0.63 16.89
C GLY A 301 10.91 -1.00 16.66
N ASN A 302 11.23 -1.78 15.62
CA ASN A 302 12.62 -2.07 15.25
C ASN A 302 13.21 -0.89 14.49
N VAL A 303 14.48 -0.56 14.76
CA VAL A 303 15.21 0.49 14.04
C VAL A 303 16.13 -0.16 13.02
N ILE A 304 16.04 0.30 11.77
CA ILE A 304 17.01 0.02 10.72
C ILE A 304 17.82 1.26 10.39
N THR A 305 19.09 1.07 10.08
CA THR A 305 19.99 2.12 9.61
C THR A 305 20.79 1.59 8.43
N PHE A 306 21.22 2.48 7.54
CA PHE A 306 22.13 2.21 6.42
C PHE A 306 22.67 3.52 5.85
N GLY A 307 23.78 3.46 5.14
CA GLY A 307 24.51 4.63 4.65
C GLY A 307 25.91 4.78 5.27
N SER A 308 26.39 6.02 5.36
CA SER A 308 27.67 6.36 6.00
C SER A 308 27.62 6.14 7.51
N ASN A 309 28.72 5.63 8.06
CA ASN A 309 28.97 5.45 9.49
C ASN A 309 30.23 6.18 9.98
N GLU A 310 30.74 7.15 9.22
CA GLU A 310 31.97 7.91 9.57
C GLU A 310 31.95 8.51 10.98
N TYR A 311 30.75 8.87 11.45
CA TYR A 311 30.49 9.51 12.73
C TYR A 311 29.91 8.56 13.78
N GLY A 312 29.71 7.27 13.45
CA GLY A 312 28.96 6.34 14.30
C GLY A 312 27.44 6.52 14.23
N GLN A 313 26.94 7.28 13.24
CA GLN A 313 25.54 7.69 13.13
C GLN A 313 24.58 6.56 12.74
N LEU A 314 25.08 5.36 12.46
CA LEU A 314 24.26 4.17 12.23
C LEU A 314 23.92 3.41 13.52
N GLY A 315 24.66 3.62 14.62
CA GLY A 315 24.32 3.01 15.91
C GLY A 315 24.57 1.49 15.97
N THR A 316 25.47 0.97 15.14
CA THR A 316 25.73 -0.48 14.98
C THR A 316 26.54 -1.09 16.13
N GLY A 317 27.16 -0.26 16.98
CA GLY A 317 27.93 -0.69 18.14
C GLY A 317 29.34 -1.23 17.84
N HIS A 318 29.73 -1.29 16.57
CA HIS A 318 31.06 -1.67 16.14
C HIS A 318 31.72 -0.51 15.39
N GLU A 319 32.99 -0.25 15.69
CA GLU A 319 33.87 0.49 14.79
C GLU A 319 34.24 -0.47 13.66
N THR A 320 33.39 -0.55 12.64
CA THR A 320 33.70 -1.32 11.43
C THR A 320 34.81 -0.61 10.66
N GLU A 321 35.77 -1.37 10.11
CA GLU A 321 36.70 -0.83 9.11
C GLU A 321 35.92 -0.25 7.91
N ASP A 322 34.78 -0.89 7.60
CA ASP A 322 33.81 -0.39 6.64
C ASP A 322 33.01 0.78 7.22
N MET A 323 33.35 1.99 6.78
CA MET A 323 32.67 3.24 7.16
C MET A 323 31.32 3.44 6.46
N GLN A 324 30.78 2.40 5.83
CA GLN A 324 29.53 2.44 5.10
C GLN A 324 28.78 1.12 5.16
N GLN A 325 27.46 1.21 5.03
CA GLN A 325 26.57 0.06 5.09
C GLN A 325 25.59 0.12 3.91
N LEU A 326 25.83 -0.76 2.92
CA LEU A 326 25.11 -0.75 1.64
C LEU A 326 23.72 -1.38 1.71
N VAL A 327 23.45 -2.20 2.73
CA VAL A 327 22.14 -2.83 2.98
C VAL A 327 21.56 -2.35 4.33
N PRO A 328 20.23 -2.28 4.47
CA PRO A 328 19.59 -2.00 5.74
C PRO A 328 19.93 -3.04 6.80
N HIS A 329 20.44 -2.60 7.95
CA HIS A 329 20.64 -3.45 9.11
C HIS A 329 19.80 -2.98 10.29
N LYS A 330 19.26 -3.94 11.02
CA LYS A 330 18.59 -3.68 12.28
C LYS A 330 19.62 -3.40 13.37
N ILE A 331 19.42 -2.31 14.12
CA ILE A 331 20.23 -2.03 15.31
C ILE A 331 19.94 -3.07 16.40
N GLN A 332 21.00 -3.72 16.90
CA GLN A 332 20.93 -4.74 17.95
C GLN A 332 21.50 -4.24 19.30
N ALA A 333 21.32 -2.95 19.59
CA ALA A 333 21.84 -2.35 20.81
C ALA A 333 21.05 -2.79 22.06
N PRO A 334 21.72 -3.16 23.17
CA PRO A 334 21.05 -3.53 24.42
C PRO A 334 20.11 -2.44 24.97
N SER A 335 20.47 -1.17 24.77
CA SER A 335 19.70 0.00 25.21
C SER A 335 18.32 0.12 24.54
N LEU A 336 18.17 -0.43 23.32
CA LEU A 336 16.89 -0.45 22.59
C LEU A 336 16.09 -1.72 22.84
N LYS A 337 16.64 -2.70 23.56
CA LYS A 337 15.94 -3.96 23.84
C LYS A 337 14.69 -3.68 24.67
N LYS A 338 13.54 -4.23 24.25
CA LYS A 338 12.21 -4.01 24.85
C LYS A 338 11.68 -2.56 24.75
N GLN A 339 12.35 -1.68 24.02
CA GLN A 339 11.85 -0.34 23.74
C GLN A 339 10.97 -0.38 22.48
N LYS A 340 9.78 0.22 22.55
CA LYS A 340 8.95 0.43 21.36
C LYS A 340 9.27 1.79 20.78
N ILE A 341 10.22 1.83 19.85
CA ILE A 341 10.58 3.06 19.14
C ILE A 341 9.41 3.49 18.28
N VAL A 342 9.04 4.78 18.38
CA VAL A 342 7.89 5.36 17.67
C VAL A 342 8.31 6.42 16.66
N GLY A 343 9.54 6.91 16.73
CA GLY A 343 10.04 7.90 15.78
C GLY A 343 11.56 7.98 15.73
N ALA A 344 12.03 8.72 14.72
CA ALA A 344 13.44 8.97 14.47
C ALA A 344 13.66 10.40 13.93
N ALA A 345 14.87 10.90 14.12
CA ALA A 345 15.39 12.11 13.50
C ALA A 345 16.86 11.86 13.11
N ALA A 346 17.33 12.49 12.03
CA ALA A 346 18.68 12.28 11.52
C ALA A 346 19.26 13.60 11.01
N SER A 347 20.55 13.81 11.28
CA SER A 347 21.35 14.99 10.92
C SER A 347 22.46 14.56 9.96
N THR A 348 23.44 15.42 9.70
CA THR A 348 24.66 15.05 8.97
C THR A 348 25.54 14.09 9.78
N ILE A 349 25.62 14.26 11.10
CA ILE A 349 26.64 13.60 11.93
C ILE A 349 26.09 12.75 13.08
N HIS A 350 24.77 12.76 13.27
CA HIS A 350 24.13 12.02 14.36
C HIS A 350 22.70 11.59 14.00
N SER A 351 22.21 10.66 14.79
CA SER A 351 20.87 10.09 14.70
C SER A 351 20.23 10.07 16.07
N VAL A 352 18.92 10.19 16.07
CA VAL A 352 18.10 10.17 17.27
C VAL A 352 16.92 9.25 17.02
N VAL A 353 16.64 8.36 17.97
CA VAL A 353 15.42 7.54 17.99
C VAL A 353 14.74 7.69 19.33
N TYR A 354 13.41 7.62 19.34
CA TYR A 354 12.66 7.90 20.56
C TYR A 354 11.44 7.02 20.72
N THR A 355 11.08 6.79 21.98
CA THR A 355 9.77 6.30 22.41
C THR A 355 8.90 7.50 22.80
N GLN A 356 7.76 7.28 23.43
CA GLN A 356 6.93 8.38 23.95
C GLN A 356 7.61 9.18 25.08
N THR A 357 8.62 8.62 25.74
CA THR A 357 9.25 9.22 26.93
C THR A 357 10.78 9.17 26.90
N ASP A 358 11.35 8.21 26.19
CA ASP A 358 12.79 7.97 26.18
C ASP A 358 13.40 8.42 24.85
N LEU A 359 14.52 9.13 24.92
CA LEU A 359 15.30 9.58 23.79
C LEU A 359 16.62 8.80 23.76
N PHE A 360 17.03 8.35 22.58
CA PHE A 360 18.30 7.66 22.36
C PHE A 360 19.07 8.32 21.23
N THR A 361 20.32 8.68 21.49
CA THR A 361 21.19 9.41 20.55
C THR A 361 22.45 8.62 20.26
N PHE A 362 22.92 8.70 19.01
CA PHE A 362 24.16 8.05 18.55
C PHE A 362 24.73 8.82 17.35
N GLY A 363 26.04 8.73 17.15
CA GLY A 363 26.80 9.55 16.21
C GLY A 363 27.88 10.38 16.89
N TYR A 364 28.34 11.43 16.19
CA TYR A 364 29.43 12.28 16.67
C TYR A 364 28.92 13.33 17.64
N ASN A 365 29.63 13.54 18.75
CA ASN A 365 29.22 14.39 19.85
C ASN A 365 30.00 15.71 19.87
N LYS A 366 29.33 16.80 19.48
CA LYS A 366 29.73 18.20 19.70
C LYS A 366 28.82 18.90 20.71
N GLY A 367 28.12 18.13 21.55
CA GLY A 367 27.14 18.60 22.54
C GLY A 367 25.68 18.33 22.16
N GLN A 368 25.39 18.04 20.89
CA GLN A 368 24.03 17.82 20.39
C GLN A 368 23.45 16.43 20.74
N LEU A 369 24.25 15.52 21.29
CA LEU A 369 23.72 14.23 21.80
C LEU A 369 23.02 14.36 23.15
N GLY A 370 23.02 15.55 23.77
CA GLY A 370 22.34 15.77 25.05
C GLY A 370 23.11 15.29 26.28
N TYR A 371 24.41 15.01 26.14
CA TYR A 371 25.34 14.75 27.23
C TYR A 371 26.77 15.11 26.83
N HIS A 372 27.60 15.40 27.82
CA HIS A 372 29.03 15.65 27.62
C HIS A 372 29.75 14.36 27.18
N ALA A 373 30.65 14.49 26.20
CA ALA A 373 31.58 13.42 25.85
C ALA A 373 32.42 13.05 27.08
N VAL A 374 32.71 11.77 27.25
CA VAL A 374 33.51 11.27 28.37
C VAL A 374 34.91 11.01 27.82
N GLY A 375 35.87 11.86 28.20
CA GLY A 375 37.24 11.81 27.67
C GLY A 375 37.32 12.27 26.20
N ASP A 376 38.27 11.71 25.45
CA ASP A 376 38.50 12.04 24.03
C ASP A 376 37.54 11.31 23.07
N ASP A 377 36.70 10.40 23.58
CA ASP A 377 35.74 9.66 22.77
C ASP A 377 34.51 10.52 22.45
N VAL A 378 34.60 11.16 21.29
CA VAL A 378 33.55 11.98 20.71
C VAL A 378 32.55 11.17 19.89
N ARG A 379 32.71 9.85 19.71
CA ARG A 379 31.80 9.03 18.88
C ARG A 379 30.95 8.11 19.73
N GLN A 380 29.64 8.33 19.71
CA GLN A 380 28.68 7.41 20.29
C GLN A 380 28.22 6.38 19.25
N VAL A 381 28.90 5.24 19.14
CA VAL A 381 28.57 4.17 18.17
C VAL A 381 27.37 3.29 18.58
N ASN A 382 26.94 3.36 19.83
CA ASN A 382 25.77 2.64 20.36
C ASN A 382 24.69 3.64 20.80
N PRO A 383 23.39 3.45 20.48
CA PRO A 383 22.31 4.28 20.99
C PRO A 383 22.40 4.45 22.51
N ARG A 384 22.60 5.68 22.98
CA ARG A 384 22.67 6.02 24.40
C ARG A 384 21.42 6.77 24.82
N LYS A 385 20.82 6.34 25.93
CA LYS A 385 19.64 7.00 26.51
C LYS A 385 20.03 8.37 27.05
N VAL A 386 19.26 9.38 26.68
CA VAL A 386 19.36 10.75 27.21
C VAL A 386 18.31 10.93 28.31
N ALA A 387 18.67 11.61 29.39
CA ALA A 387 17.76 11.86 30.50
C ALA A 387 16.68 12.88 30.08
N LEU A 388 15.42 12.44 30.08
CA LEU A 388 14.24 13.26 29.81
C LEU A 388 13.12 12.80 30.76
N ASN A 389 12.41 13.77 31.33
CA ASN A 389 11.34 13.52 32.31
C ASN A 389 9.93 13.75 31.73
N ASN A 390 9.83 14.19 30.49
CA ASN A 390 8.58 14.61 29.86
C ASN A 390 8.23 13.74 28.65
N LYS A 391 6.94 13.69 28.32
CA LYS A 391 6.46 13.07 27.09
C LYS A 391 7.03 13.80 25.87
N ILE A 392 7.63 13.05 24.96
CA ILE A 392 8.22 13.57 23.72
C ILE A 392 7.10 13.79 22.71
N LYS A 393 6.92 15.04 22.26
CA LYS A 393 5.99 15.40 21.18
C LYS A 393 6.65 15.31 19.80
N GLN A 394 7.86 15.84 19.68
CA GLN A 394 8.61 15.89 18.43
C GLN A 394 10.11 15.94 18.72
N VAL A 395 10.90 15.38 17.80
CA VAL A 395 12.36 15.48 17.80
C VAL A 395 12.79 15.95 16.42
N VAL A 396 13.71 16.91 16.38
CA VAL A 396 14.34 17.39 15.16
C VAL A 396 15.85 17.31 15.37
N ALA A 397 16.54 16.76 14.37
CA ALA A 397 18.00 16.74 14.33
C ALA A 397 18.41 17.65 13.17
N ILE A 398 19.28 18.62 13.46
CA ILE A 398 19.72 19.65 12.51
C ILE A 398 21.14 19.33 12.03
#